data_AF-A0AA38PXG9-F1
#
_entry.id   AF-A0AA38PXG9-F1
#
_cell.length_a   1.000
_cell.length_b   1.000
_cell.length_c   1.000
_cell.angle_alpha   90.00
_cell.angle_beta   90.00
_cell.angle_gamma   90.00
#
_symmetry.space_group_name_H-M   'P 1'
#
loop_
_entity.id
_entity.type
_entity.pdbx_description
1 polymer ?
#
loop_
_entity_poly.entity_id
_entity_poly.type
_entity_poly.pdbx_seq_one_letter_code
_entity_poly.pdbx_strand_id
1 'polypeptide(L)'
;MQSGDPPTLDSSATSLTSPTTQSSPLSRKTSVSSQTETDIPIAQTNPASDSVLEVQHSVGMMHESLNALEQILQNLAEGQNSGLLADNGQLNEIEEIHKDLTAIQKNQVDGTEEIELLMKNFLDQKAVEKIQEQVNQEIQRDMDKLVKEEVQEYLQSAISSELQEELLQRKKELGEAHCELHNSESKRLNSLLGERNVNEPLHTIYCSNGKISEHFPKTLNDLFAYDADTCKTLVKDYNIDSPEGTSKRGNLNRFMVFCGLQLSMIANI
;
A
#
# COMPACT_ATOMS: atom_id res chain seq x y z
N MET A 1 -59.56 29.49 -40.01
CA MET A 1 -59.84 30.08 -38.68
C MET A 1 -60.17 28.94 -37.73
N GLN A 2 -59.20 28.53 -36.93
CA GLN A 2 -59.41 27.85 -35.65
C GLN A 2 -58.05 27.88 -34.93
N SER A 3 -57.92 28.89 -34.10
CA SER A 3 -56.84 29.17 -33.17
C SER A 3 -56.95 28.23 -31.99
N GLY A 4 -55.93 27.41 -31.76
CA GLY A 4 -55.76 26.57 -30.57
C GLY A 4 -54.78 27.23 -29.62
N ASP A 5 -55.26 27.54 -28.42
CA ASP A 5 -54.50 28.15 -27.32
C ASP A 5 -53.48 27.17 -26.70
N PRO A 6 -52.36 27.67 -26.13
CA PRO A 6 -51.34 26.85 -25.47
C PRO A 6 -51.68 26.54 -23.99
N PRO A 7 -51.16 25.43 -23.42
CA PRO A 7 -51.40 25.07 -22.04
C PRO A 7 -50.53 25.87 -21.05
N THR A 8 -51.19 26.39 -20.02
CA THR A 8 -50.64 27.13 -18.88
C THR A 8 -49.86 26.23 -17.94
N LEU A 9 -48.66 26.65 -17.56
CA LEU A 9 -47.81 26.02 -16.54
C LEU A 9 -48.30 26.41 -15.14
N ASP A 10 -48.69 25.41 -14.33
CA ASP A 10 -49.02 25.60 -12.91
C ASP A 10 -47.75 25.45 -12.06
N SER A 11 -47.42 26.51 -11.32
CA SER A 11 -46.27 26.62 -10.43
C SER A 11 -46.75 26.37 -9.00
N SER A 12 -46.68 25.12 -8.54
CA SER A 12 -46.92 24.79 -7.13
C SER A 12 -45.58 24.71 -6.39
N ALA A 13 -45.28 25.77 -5.66
CA ALA A 13 -44.20 25.84 -4.68
C ALA A 13 -44.61 25.09 -3.40
N THR A 14 -43.92 24.00 -3.08
CA THR A 14 -44.02 23.32 -1.78
C THR A 14 -42.81 23.66 -0.93
N SER A 15 -42.99 24.64 -0.05
CA SER A 15 -42.15 24.91 1.10
C SER A 15 -42.33 23.81 2.15
N LEU A 16 -41.28 23.03 2.42
CA LEU A 16 -41.25 22.05 3.50
C LEU A 16 -40.21 22.43 4.55
N THR A 17 -40.74 22.52 5.75
CA THR A 17 -40.21 22.99 7.03
C THR A 17 -39.16 22.05 7.62
N SER A 18 -38.09 22.63 8.17
CA SER A 18 -37.12 21.96 9.03
C SER A 18 -37.70 21.64 10.41
N PRO A 19 -37.41 20.47 11.01
CA PRO A 19 -37.59 20.28 12.44
C PRO A 19 -36.27 20.37 13.22
N THR A 20 -36.35 21.24 14.20
CA THR A 20 -35.54 21.49 15.40
C THR A 20 -35.06 20.23 16.14
N THR A 21 -33.75 20.20 16.39
CA THR A 21 -33.04 19.88 17.65
C THR A 21 -33.75 19.00 18.70
N GLN A 22 -33.21 17.80 18.92
CA GLN A 22 -33.25 17.14 20.24
C GLN A 22 -31.87 16.58 20.60
N SER A 23 -31.20 17.27 21.52
CA SER A 23 -30.06 16.79 22.28
C SER A 23 -30.52 15.77 23.33
N SER A 24 -29.84 14.64 23.45
CA SER A 24 -29.96 13.73 24.59
C SER A 24 -28.60 13.23 25.07
N PRO A 25 -28.47 12.91 26.37
CA PRO A 25 -27.20 12.93 27.07
C PRO A 25 -26.54 11.54 27.19
N LEU A 26 -25.22 11.59 27.18
CA LEU A 26 -24.23 10.66 27.72
C LEU A 26 -24.77 9.66 28.76
N SER A 27 -24.65 8.36 28.48
CA SER A 27 -24.61 7.31 29.49
C SER A 27 -23.46 6.36 29.20
N ARG A 28 -22.37 6.60 29.93
CA ARG A 28 -21.14 5.82 29.97
C ARG A 28 -21.37 4.62 30.89
N LYS A 29 -21.35 3.39 30.37
CA LYS A 29 -21.18 2.16 31.15
C LYS A 29 -20.00 1.39 30.59
N THR A 30 -18.91 1.42 31.34
CA THR A 30 -17.72 0.59 31.14
C THR A 30 -17.92 -0.74 31.84
N SER A 31 -17.99 -1.83 31.08
CA SER A 31 -17.80 -3.19 31.59
C SER A 31 -16.70 -3.86 30.77
N VAL A 32 -15.53 -3.91 31.38
CA VAL A 32 -14.33 -4.62 30.92
C VAL A 32 -14.45 -6.06 31.41
N SER A 33 -14.36 -7.05 30.52
CA SER A 33 -14.07 -8.42 30.92
C SER A 33 -13.48 -9.27 29.78
N SER A 34 -12.33 -9.86 30.12
CA SER A 34 -11.82 -11.18 29.70
C SER A 34 -11.08 -11.37 28.37
N GLN A 35 -9.75 -11.40 28.52
CA GLN A 35 -8.85 -12.53 28.20
C GLN A 35 -9.03 -13.21 26.84
N THR A 36 -8.15 -12.84 25.90
CA THR A 36 -7.68 -13.73 24.83
C THR A 36 -6.16 -13.72 24.81
N GLU A 37 -5.61 -14.79 25.39
CA GLU A 37 -4.22 -15.22 25.32
C GLU A 37 -3.90 -15.51 23.85
N THR A 38 -3.12 -14.64 23.21
CA THR A 38 -2.61 -14.85 21.85
C THR A 38 -1.10 -14.81 21.88
N ASP A 39 -0.50 -15.99 21.81
CA ASP A 39 0.93 -16.21 21.58
C ASP A 39 1.30 -15.65 20.19
N ILE A 40 2.12 -14.60 20.16
CA ILE A 40 2.69 -14.03 18.93
C ILE A 40 4.17 -14.45 18.85
N PRO A 41 4.59 -15.18 17.80
CA PRO A 41 5.99 -15.49 17.57
C PRO A 41 6.69 -14.26 17.00
N ILE A 42 7.52 -13.60 17.81
CA ILE A 42 8.35 -12.47 17.40
C ILE A 42 9.50 -13.00 16.54
N ALA A 43 9.41 -12.85 15.22
CA ALA A 43 10.53 -13.03 14.32
C ALA A 43 11.52 -11.86 14.49
N GLN A 44 12.57 -12.09 15.28
CA GLN A 44 13.70 -11.18 15.41
C GLN A 44 14.50 -11.11 14.11
N THR A 45 14.46 -9.97 13.43
CA THR A 45 15.48 -9.57 12.46
C THR A 45 16.00 -8.19 12.88
N ASN A 46 17.12 -8.18 13.61
CA ASN A 46 17.80 -6.96 14.07
C ASN A 46 19.07 -6.74 13.24
N PRO A 47 19.13 -5.74 12.35
CA PRO A 47 20.36 -5.32 11.67
C PRO A 47 21.21 -4.33 12.48
N ALA A 48 20.82 -4.00 13.73
CA ALA A 48 21.53 -3.02 14.56
C ALA A 48 22.62 -3.63 15.47
N SER A 49 22.82 -4.94 15.44
CA SER A 49 23.75 -5.64 16.35
C SER A 49 25.22 -5.57 15.92
N ASP A 50 25.51 -5.23 14.67
CA ASP A 50 26.89 -5.26 14.12
C ASP A 50 27.77 -4.16 14.69
N SER A 51 27.25 -2.93 14.82
CA SER A 51 28.05 -1.79 15.34
C SER A 51 28.45 -1.95 16.81
N VAL A 52 27.65 -2.69 17.59
CA VAL A 52 27.92 -2.93 19.02
C VAL A 52 29.00 -4.00 19.20
N LEU A 53 28.98 -5.03 18.36
CA LEU A 53 30.01 -6.06 18.33
C LEU A 53 31.38 -5.49 17.93
N GLU A 54 31.42 -4.52 17.01
CA GLU A 54 32.67 -3.85 16.59
C GLU A 54 33.33 -3.06 17.72
N VAL A 55 32.54 -2.31 18.51
CA VAL A 55 33.08 -1.53 19.65
C VAL A 55 33.60 -2.47 20.74
N GLN A 56 32.86 -3.53 21.06
CA GLN A 56 33.26 -4.50 22.08
C GLN A 56 34.51 -5.29 21.67
N HIS A 57 34.65 -5.61 20.38
CA HIS A 57 35.85 -6.21 19.82
C HIS A 57 37.08 -5.27 19.89
N SER A 58 36.89 -3.97 19.59
CA SER A 58 37.97 -2.98 19.69
C SER A 58 38.45 -2.77 21.13
N VAL A 59 37.55 -2.81 22.11
CA VAL A 59 37.91 -2.71 23.55
C VAL A 59 38.66 -3.96 24.01
N GLY A 60 38.23 -5.15 23.56
CA GLY A 60 38.95 -6.41 23.82
C GLY A 60 40.39 -6.38 23.29
N MET A 61 40.59 -5.92 22.06
CA MET A 61 41.91 -5.78 21.45
C MET A 61 42.81 -4.78 22.19
N MET A 62 42.24 -3.68 22.71
CA MET A 62 42.99 -2.71 23.52
C MET A 62 43.45 -3.33 24.85
N HIS A 63 42.59 -4.09 25.53
CA HIS A 63 42.97 -4.79 26.76
C HIS A 63 44.09 -5.82 26.54
N GLU A 64 44.00 -6.59 25.45
CA GLU A 64 45.02 -7.57 25.11
C GLU A 64 46.37 -6.89 24.79
N SER A 65 46.35 -5.76 24.09
CA SER A 65 47.56 -4.99 23.80
C SER A 65 48.20 -4.36 25.05
N LEU A 66 47.39 -3.92 26.03
CA LEU A 66 47.88 -3.38 27.31
C LEU A 66 48.50 -4.48 28.17
N ASN A 67 47.86 -5.64 28.27
CA ASN A 67 48.43 -6.80 28.97
C ASN A 67 49.74 -7.26 28.33
N ALA A 68 49.84 -7.23 27.00
CA ALA A 68 51.07 -7.54 26.28
C ALA A 68 52.18 -6.51 26.57
N LEU A 69 51.86 -5.22 26.62
CA LEU A 69 52.80 -4.15 26.99
C LEU A 69 53.28 -4.30 28.44
N GLU A 70 52.38 -4.63 29.36
CA GLU A 70 52.72 -4.90 30.76
C GLU A 70 53.67 -6.10 30.89
N GLN A 71 53.42 -7.20 30.17
CA GLN A 71 54.34 -8.33 30.11
C GLN A 71 55.71 -7.95 29.53
N ILE A 72 55.76 -7.10 28.50
CA ILE A 72 57.03 -6.63 27.91
C ILE A 72 57.80 -5.76 28.90
N LEU A 73 57.13 -4.86 29.62
CA LEU A 73 57.75 -4.02 30.65
C LEU A 73 58.24 -4.84 31.84
N GLN A 74 57.46 -5.83 32.30
CA GLN A 74 57.85 -6.76 33.35
C GLN A 74 59.11 -7.55 32.95
N ASN A 75 59.15 -8.07 31.72
CA ASN A 75 60.31 -8.78 31.18
C ASN A 75 61.54 -7.86 31.01
N LEU A 76 61.34 -6.57 30.71
CA LEU A 76 62.43 -5.59 30.61
C LEU A 76 62.99 -5.25 32.00
N ALA A 77 62.12 -5.04 32.99
CA ALA A 77 62.51 -4.80 34.38
C ALA A 77 63.29 -5.98 34.98
N GLU A 78 62.89 -7.21 34.66
CA GLU A 78 63.56 -8.42 35.09
C GLU A 78 64.87 -8.68 34.33
N GLY A 79 64.93 -8.31 33.03
CA GLY A 79 66.11 -8.49 32.17
C GLY A 79 67.24 -7.48 32.40
N GLN A 80 66.96 -6.27 32.89
CA GLN A 80 67.96 -5.21 33.06
C GLN A 80 68.83 -5.35 34.33
N ASN A 81 68.51 -6.30 35.21
CA ASN A 81 69.22 -6.50 36.48
C ASN A 81 70.57 -7.25 36.36
N SER A 82 70.99 -7.64 35.15
CA SER A 82 72.18 -8.50 34.95
C SER A 82 73.41 -7.86 34.33
N GLY A 83 73.45 -6.54 34.08
CA GLY A 83 74.74 -5.92 33.78
C GLY A 83 74.69 -4.54 33.19
N LEU A 84 75.57 -3.70 33.72
CA LEU A 84 76.02 -2.39 33.24
C LEU A 84 75.15 -1.19 33.66
N LEU A 85 75.66 -0.46 34.68
CA LEU A 85 75.58 1.00 34.88
C LEU A 85 74.36 1.69 34.23
N ALA A 86 73.19 1.58 34.86
CA ALA A 86 72.02 2.40 34.53
C ALA A 86 71.91 3.57 35.52
N ASP A 87 71.77 4.75 34.94
CA ASP A 87 71.55 6.04 35.56
C ASP A 87 70.26 6.01 36.42
N ASN A 88 70.35 6.39 37.70
CA ASN A 88 69.23 6.31 38.67
C ASN A 88 68.00 7.17 38.27
N GLY A 89 68.11 8.00 37.23
CA GLY A 89 66.97 8.73 36.65
C GLY A 89 65.96 7.85 35.92
N GLN A 90 66.39 6.74 35.30
CA GLN A 90 65.51 5.90 34.46
C GLN A 90 64.56 5.00 35.26
N LEU A 91 64.90 4.65 36.51
CA LEU A 91 64.04 3.83 37.37
C LEU A 91 62.80 4.59 37.86
N ASN A 92 62.94 5.88 38.16
CA ASN A 92 61.81 6.72 38.56
C ASN A 92 60.81 6.93 37.40
N GLU A 93 61.31 7.00 36.17
CA GLU A 93 60.49 7.15 34.96
C GLU A 93 59.68 5.87 34.69
N ILE A 94 60.24 4.68 34.96
CA ILE A 94 59.51 3.41 34.88
C ILE A 94 58.42 3.31 35.96
N GLU A 95 58.68 3.76 37.18
CA GLU A 95 57.68 3.78 38.25
C GLU A 95 56.54 4.77 37.96
N GLU A 96 56.85 5.92 37.36
CA GLU A 96 55.87 6.89 36.88
C GLU A 96 55.00 6.30 35.76
N ILE A 97 55.60 5.58 34.80
CA ILE A 97 54.86 4.87 33.74
C ILE A 97 53.92 3.80 34.31
N HIS A 98 54.34 3.02 35.31
CA HIS A 98 53.47 2.02 35.95
C HIS A 98 52.28 2.69 36.67
N LYS A 99 52.53 3.81 37.33
CA LYS A 99 51.48 4.59 37.98
C LYS A 99 50.50 5.18 36.97
N ASP A 100 51.00 5.66 35.84
CA ASP A 100 50.15 6.15 34.75
C ASP A 100 49.37 5.02 34.09
N LEU A 101 49.96 3.84 33.90
CA LEU A 101 49.32 2.68 33.29
C LEU A 101 48.20 2.12 34.17
N THR A 102 48.40 2.06 35.49
CA THR A 102 47.35 1.68 36.45
C THR A 102 46.24 2.74 36.55
N ALA A 103 46.57 4.03 36.44
CA ALA A 103 45.58 5.09 36.38
C ALA A 103 44.75 5.03 35.08
N ILE A 104 45.40 4.77 33.94
CA ILE A 104 44.74 4.57 32.64
C ILE A 104 43.83 3.34 32.70
N GLN A 105 44.30 2.22 33.26
CA GLN A 105 43.52 0.99 33.38
C GLN A 105 42.28 1.21 34.25
N LYS A 106 42.42 1.91 35.38
CA LYS A 106 41.29 2.25 36.24
C LYS A 106 40.26 3.13 35.51
N ASN A 107 40.74 4.17 34.83
CA ASN A 107 39.86 5.06 34.04
C ASN A 107 39.16 4.31 32.89
N GLN A 108 39.81 3.30 32.30
CA GLN A 108 39.18 2.46 31.28
C GLN A 108 38.09 1.56 31.88
N VAL A 109 38.34 0.93 33.03
CA VAL A 109 37.32 0.10 33.70
C VAL A 109 36.10 0.95 34.07
N ASP A 110 36.32 2.12 34.69
CA ASP A 110 35.25 3.05 35.05
C ASP A 110 34.49 3.54 33.78
N GLY A 111 35.21 3.82 32.69
CA GLY A 111 34.62 4.19 31.40
C GLY A 111 33.81 3.06 30.75
N THR A 112 34.26 1.80 30.88
CA THR A 112 33.50 0.65 30.34
C THR A 112 32.21 0.41 31.11
N GLU A 113 32.20 0.59 32.42
CA GLU A 113 31.00 0.47 33.25
C GLU A 113 29.98 1.56 32.91
N GLU A 114 30.43 2.81 32.70
CA GLU A 114 29.57 3.91 32.28
C GLU A 114 28.94 3.65 30.90
N ILE A 115 29.72 3.14 29.93
CA ILE A 115 29.22 2.76 28.61
C ILE A 115 28.19 1.62 28.71
N GLU A 116 28.44 0.62 29.55
CA GLU A 116 27.52 -0.50 29.78
C GLU A 116 26.17 0.01 30.33
N LEU A 117 26.22 0.93 31.30
CA LEU A 117 25.03 1.49 31.93
C LEU A 117 24.25 2.40 30.97
N LEU A 118 24.93 3.19 30.14
CA LEU A 118 24.31 3.99 29.09
C LEU A 118 23.67 3.11 28.01
N MET A 119 24.36 2.04 27.60
CA MET A 119 23.87 1.10 26.60
C MET A 119 22.61 0.38 27.09
N LYS A 120 22.61 -0.06 28.35
CA LYS A 120 21.44 -0.69 28.97
C LYS A 120 20.23 0.26 29.00
N ASN A 121 20.42 1.50 29.45
CA ASN A 121 19.35 2.50 29.46
C ASN A 121 18.82 2.80 28.05
N PHE A 122 19.70 2.88 27.05
CA PHE A 122 19.30 3.11 25.67
C PHE A 122 18.53 1.93 25.06
N LEU A 123 18.95 0.70 25.37
CA LEU A 123 18.25 -0.52 24.98
C LEU A 123 16.87 -0.59 25.63
N ASP A 124 16.78 -0.32 26.93
CA ASP A 124 15.52 -0.31 27.67
C ASP A 124 14.56 0.75 27.11
N GLN A 125 15.06 1.97 26.87
CA GLN A 125 14.25 3.04 26.27
C GLN A 125 13.75 2.67 24.87
N LYS A 126 14.64 2.17 23.99
CA LYS A 126 14.25 1.75 22.64
C LYS A 126 13.30 0.55 22.63
N ALA A 127 13.46 -0.37 23.58
CA ALA A 127 12.54 -1.50 23.73
C ALA A 127 11.15 -1.00 24.13
N VAL A 128 11.06 -0.08 25.09
CA VAL A 128 9.80 0.53 25.52
C VAL A 128 9.15 1.31 24.37
N GLU A 129 9.91 2.12 23.64
CA GLU A 129 9.40 2.88 22.48
C GLU A 129 8.82 1.95 21.40
N LYS A 130 9.52 0.87 21.06
CA LYS A 130 9.03 -0.11 20.08
C LYS A 130 7.78 -0.84 20.55
N ILE A 131 7.73 -1.26 21.82
CA ILE A 131 6.54 -1.91 22.38
C ILE A 131 5.36 -0.94 22.36
N GLN A 132 5.58 0.31 22.75
CA GLN A 132 4.54 1.34 22.74
C GLN A 132 4.02 1.61 21.32
N GLU A 133 4.91 1.67 20.33
CA GLU A 133 4.54 1.82 18.93
C GLU A 133 3.70 0.62 18.45
N GLN A 134 4.15 -0.61 18.74
CA GLN A 134 3.43 -1.81 18.35
C GLN A 134 2.04 -1.90 18.99
N VAL A 135 1.93 -1.61 20.29
CA VAL A 135 0.65 -1.58 21.02
C VAL A 135 -0.28 -0.51 20.45
N ASN A 136 0.24 0.69 20.16
CA ASN A 136 -0.58 1.75 19.56
C ASN A 136 -1.10 1.36 18.17
N GLN A 137 -0.28 0.71 17.34
CA GLN A 137 -0.71 0.22 16.03
C GLN A 137 -1.78 -0.87 16.16
N GLU A 138 -1.66 -1.76 17.15
CA GLU A 138 -2.64 -2.80 17.42
C GLU A 138 -3.97 -2.21 17.91
N ILE A 139 -3.92 -1.28 18.86
CA ILE A 139 -5.09 -0.53 19.33
C ILE A 139 -5.78 0.19 18.17
N GLN A 140 -5.03 0.82 17.27
CA GLN A 140 -5.60 1.49 16.10
C GLN A 140 -6.30 0.51 15.16
N ARG A 141 -5.68 -0.65 14.88
CA ARG A 141 -6.31 -1.70 14.06
C ARG A 141 -7.59 -2.25 14.70
N ASP A 142 -7.57 -2.46 16.00
CA ASP A 142 -8.73 -2.95 16.75
C ASP A 142 -9.84 -1.90 16.81
N MET A 143 -9.50 -0.63 16.99
CA MET A 143 -10.45 0.47 16.92
C MET A 143 -11.10 0.56 15.55
N ASP A 144 -10.33 0.51 14.47
CA ASP A 144 -10.87 0.57 13.10
C ASP A 144 -11.82 -0.61 12.83
N LYS A 145 -11.45 -1.81 13.30
CA LYS A 145 -12.30 -2.99 13.22
C LYS A 145 -13.60 -2.81 14.00
N LEU A 146 -13.52 -2.37 15.26
CA LEU A 146 -14.69 -2.20 16.12
C LEU A 146 -15.63 -1.10 15.59
N VAL A 147 -15.08 0.03 15.14
CA VAL A 147 -15.86 1.11 14.52
C VAL A 147 -16.55 0.60 13.26
N LYS A 148 -15.87 -0.18 12.42
CA LYS A 148 -16.47 -0.76 11.22
C LYS A 148 -17.64 -1.70 11.55
N GLU A 149 -17.47 -2.56 12.56
CA GLU A 149 -18.52 -3.50 13.00
C GLU A 149 -19.74 -2.74 13.56
N GLU A 150 -19.52 -1.78 14.46
CA GLU A 150 -20.57 -0.98 15.07
C GLU A 150 -21.30 -0.11 14.03
N VAL A 151 -20.56 0.52 13.11
CA VAL A 151 -21.15 1.31 12.03
C VAL A 151 -21.96 0.41 11.09
N GLN A 152 -21.49 -0.81 10.81
CA GLN A 152 -22.24 -1.75 10.00
C GLN A 152 -23.55 -2.18 10.67
N GLU A 153 -23.53 -2.49 11.97
CA GLU A 153 -24.73 -2.83 12.75
C GLU A 153 -25.71 -1.65 12.84
N TYR A 154 -25.18 -0.44 13.07
CA TYR A 154 -25.99 0.78 13.08
C TYR A 154 -26.61 1.06 11.71
N LEU A 155 -25.86 0.89 10.61
CA LEU A 155 -26.38 1.07 9.26
C LEU A 155 -27.46 0.02 8.93
N GLN A 156 -27.27 -1.24 9.36
CA GLN A 156 -28.27 -2.30 9.16
C GLN A 156 -29.57 -2.05 9.93
N SER A 157 -29.49 -1.47 11.13
CA SER A 157 -30.67 -1.15 11.95
C SER A 157 -31.35 0.17 11.56
N ALA A 158 -30.57 1.18 11.17
CA ALA A 158 -31.09 2.51 10.84
C ALA A 158 -31.65 2.58 9.40
N ILE A 159 -31.08 1.83 8.46
CA ILE A 159 -31.49 1.83 7.06
C ILE A 159 -32.34 0.59 6.81
N SER A 160 -33.62 0.78 6.47
CA SER A 160 -34.51 -0.33 6.11
C SER A 160 -33.92 -1.15 4.95
N SER A 161 -34.11 -2.47 5.00
CA SER A 161 -33.63 -3.37 3.95
C SER A 161 -34.16 -2.98 2.56
N GLU A 162 -35.40 -2.49 2.49
CA GLU A 162 -36.02 -1.98 1.27
C GLU A 162 -35.24 -0.80 0.66
N LEU A 163 -34.77 0.15 1.47
CA LEU A 163 -34.00 1.27 0.98
C LEU A 163 -32.60 0.84 0.51
N GLN A 164 -32.01 -0.17 1.14
CA GLN A 164 -30.73 -0.73 0.70
C GLN A 164 -30.86 -1.43 -0.66
N GLU A 165 -31.94 -2.20 -0.85
CA GLU A 165 -32.26 -2.84 -2.14
C GLU A 165 -32.52 -1.79 -3.22
N GLU A 166 -33.28 -0.73 -2.92
CA GLU A 166 -33.49 0.38 -3.86
C GLU A 166 -32.17 1.05 -4.23
N LEU A 167 -31.30 1.36 -3.27
CA LEU A 167 -30.00 1.97 -3.55
C LEU A 167 -29.13 1.08 -4.44
N LEU A 168 -29.13 -0.24 -4.21
CA LEU A 168 -28.40 -1.18 -5.05
C LEU A 168 -28.98 -1.23 -6.48
N GLN A 169 -30.30 -1.24 -6.60
CA GLN A 169 -31.00 -1.20 -7.88
C GLN A 169 -30.67 0.09 -8.65
N ARG A 170 -30.77 1.27 -8.00
CA ARG A 170 -30.44 2.57 -8.61
C ARG A 170 -28.97 2.67 -9.00
N LYS A 171 -28.06 2.15 -8.17
CA LYS A 171 -26.64 2.11 -8.48
C LYS A 171 -26.36 1.25 -9.72
N LYS A 172 -27.08 0.12 -9.86
CA LYS A 172 -27.01 -0.74 -11.03
C LYS A 172 -27.53 0.00 -12.27
N GLU A 173 -28.70 0.61 -12.19
CA GLU A 173 -29.29 1.41 -13.28
C GLU A 173 -28.37 2.56 -13.72
N LEU A 174 -27.73 3.26 -12.77
CA LEU A 174 -26.77 4.32 -13.09
C LEU A 174 -25.52 3.77 -13.77
N GLY A 175 -25.05 2.59 -13.35
CA GLY A 175 -23.95 1.88 -14.00
C GLY A 175 -24.29 1.50 -15.45
N GLU A 176 -25.49 0.98 -15.69
CA GLU A 176 -26.01 0.66 -17.03
C GLU A 176 -26.10 1.93 -17.89
N ALA A 177 -26.71 3.00 -17.39
CA ALA A 177 -26.82 4.28 -18.09
C ALA A 177 -25.44 4.89 -18.42
N HIS A 178 -24.47 4.77 -17.52
CA HIS A 178 -23.10 5.23 -17.77
C HIS A 178 -22.43 4.40 -18.88
N CYS A 179 -22.61 3.08 -18.88
CA CYS A 179 -22.10 2.22 -19.93
C CYS A 179 -22.75 2.53 -21.28
N GLU A 180 -24.07 2.74 -21.31
CA GLU A 180 -24.81 3.13 -22.52
C GLU A 180 -24.37 4.49 -23.05
N LEU A 181 -24.21 5.48 -22.17
CA LEU A 181 -23.71 6.81 -22.53
C LEU A 181 -22.32 6.71 -23.15
N HIS A 182 -21.38 6.02 -22.49
CA HIS A 182 -20.03 5.80 -23.01
C HIS A 182 -20.09 5.10 -24.38
N ASN A 183 -20.90 4.05 -24.50
CA ASN A 183 -21.05 3.32 -25.76
C ASN A 183 -21.62 4.21 -26.87
N SER A 184 -22.59 5.07 -26.56
CA SER A 184 -23.16 6.01 -27.53
C SER A 184 -22.13 7.05 -27.99
N GLU A 185 -21.31 7.56 -27.08
CA GLU A 185 -20.24 8.51 -27.39
C GLU A 185 -19.12 7.85 -28.18
N SER A 186 -18.65 6.67 -27.77
CA SER A 186 -17.67 5.88 -28.50
C SER A 186 -18.17 5.54 -29.90
N LYS A 187 -19.43 5.15 -30.08
CA LYS A 187 -20.03 4.93 -31.41
C LYS A 187 -20.05 6.21 -32.24
N ARG A 188 -20.39 7.35 -31.64
CA ARG A 188 -20.36 8.66 -32.31
C ARG A 188 -18.95 8.98 -32.80
N LEU A 189 -17.94 8.81 -31.95
CA LEU A 189 -16.53 9.07 -32.31
C LEU A 189 -16.02 8.07 -33.37
N ASN A 190 -16.33 6.79 -33.20
CA ASN A 190 -15.98 5.75 -34.17
C ASN A 190 -16.65 6.00 -35.53
N SER A 191 -17.85 6.56 -35.59
CA SER A 191 -18.51 6.89 -36.86
C SER A 191 -17.76 7.93 -37.70
N LEU A 192 -16.89 8.74 -37.07
CA LEU A 192 -16.03 9.70 -37.76
C LEU A 192 -14.79 9.03 -38.37
N LEU A 193 -14.46 7.81 -37.94
CA LEU A 193 -13.38 7.03 -38.52
C LEU A 193 -13.81 6.53 -39.90
N GLY A 194 -13.05 6.94 -40.92
CA GLY A 194 -13.23 6.52 -42.31
C GLY A 194 -11.98 5.86 -42.88
N GLU A 195 -12.01 5.59 -44.19
CA GLU A 195 -10.89 4.97 -44.93
C GLU A 195 -9.57 5.74 -44.87
N ARG A 196 -9.60 7.04 -44.54
CA ARG A 196 -8.40 7.88 -44.42
C ARG A 196 -7.70 7.72 -43.06
N ASN A 197 -8.41 7.25 -42.03
CA ASN A 197 -7.95 7.25 -40.64
C ASN A 197 -7.90 5.81 -40.07
N VAL A 198 -7.48 4.83 -40.86
CA VAL A 198 -7.45 3.41 -40.45
C VAL A 198 -6.51 3.14 -39.27
N ASN A 199 -5.49 3.99 -39.09
CA ASN A 199 -4.49 3.87 -38.01
C ASN A 199 -4.89 4.62 -36.73
N GLU A 200 -6.01 5.34 -36.72
CA GLU A 200 -6.50 6.04 -35.53
C GLU A 200 -7.07 5.04 -34.51
N PRO A 201 -6.90 5.27 -33.20
CA PRO A 201 -7.39 4.35 -32.18
C PRO A 201 -8.92 4.25 -32.19
N LEU A 202 -9.42 3.02 -32.12
CA LEU A 202 -10.84 2.75 -31.98
C LEU A 202 -11.29 2.99 -30.54
N HIS A 203 -12.35 3.77 -30.35
CA HIS A 203 -12.90 4.02 -29.03
C HIS A 203 -13.61 2.77 -28.50
N THR A 204 -13.32 2.44 -27.25
CA THR A 204 -13.79 1.22 -26.59
C THR A 204 -15.30 1.20 -26.40
N ILE A 205 -15.87 0.00 -26.44
CA ILE A 205 -17.30 -0.22 -26.19
C ILE A 205 -17.41 -1.29 -25.10
N TYR A 206 -18.17 -0.99 -24.07
CA TYR A 206 -18.51 -1.92 -23.00
C TYR A 206 -19.53 -2.94 -23.48
N CYS A 207 -19.31 -4.20 -23.11
CA CYS A 207 -20.31 -5.27 -23.25
C CYS A 207 -21.48 -5.06 -22.28
N SER A 208 -22.53 -5.86 -22.41
CA SER A 208 -23.68 -5.86 -21.49
C SER A 208 -23.32 -6.20 -20.04
N ASN A 209 -22.15 -6.81 -19.81
CA ASN A 209 -21.61 -7.09 -18.48
C ASN A 209 -20.77 -5.94 -17.89
N GLY A 210 -20.69 -4.79 -18.58
CA GLY A 210 -19.89 -3.63 -18.16
C GLY A 210 -18.37 -3.79 -18.31
N LYS A 211 -17.90 -4.90 -18.90
CA LYS A 211 -16.47 -5.14 -19.19
C LYS A 211 -16.20 -4.94 -20.67
N ILE A 212 -14.93 -4.74 -21.00
CA ILE A 212 -14.43 -4.68 -22.38
C ILE A 212 -13.90 -6.08 -22.71
N SER A 213 -14.19 -6.60 -23.91
CA SER A 213 -13.63 -7.88 -24.34
C SER A 213 -12.10 -7.79 -24.43
N GLU A 214 -11.41 -8.85 -24.02
CA GLU A 214 -9.95 -8.95 -24.14
C GLU A 214 -9.48 -8.92 -25.60
N HIS A 215 -10.36 -9.27 -26.52
CA HIS A 215 -10.12 -9.27 -27.97
C HIS A 215 -10.60 -7.98 -28.65
N PHE A 216 -10.81 -6.89 -27.89
CA PHE A 216 -11.17 -5.61 -28.50
C PHE A 216 -9.97 -5.02 -29.26
N PRO A 217 -10.14 -4.65 -30.55
CA PRO A 217 -9.04 -4.12 -31.36
C PRO A 217 -8.66 -2.71 -30.91
N LYS A 218 -7.35 -2.39 -30.98
CA LYS A 218 -6.88 -1.03 -30.69
C LYS A 218 -7.09 -0.09 -31.88
N THR A 219 -6.95 -0.59 -33.10
CA THR A 219 -7.12 0.18 -34.34
C THR A 219 -7.99 -0.58 -35.35
N LEU A 220 -8.48 0.11 -36.38
CA LEU A 220 -9.23 -0.54 -37.47
C LEU A 220 -8.35 -1.53 -38.25
N ASN A 221 -7.06 -1.25 -38.39
CA ASN A 221 -6.13 -2.17 -39.02
C ASN A 221 -6.03 -3.51 -38.27
N ASP A 222 -5.93 -3.46 -36.94
CA ASP A 222 -5.91 -4.66 -36.08
C ASP A 222 -7.20 -5.47 -36.24
N LEU A 223 -8.34 -4.78 -36.33
CA LEU A 223 -9.64 -5.40 -36.54
C LEU A 223 -9.71 -6.17 -37.88
N PHE A 224 -9.11 -5.65 -38.96
CA PHE A 224 -9.06 -6.34 -40.25
C PHE A 224 -8.09 -7.54 -40.24
N ALA A 225 -7.04 -7.46 -39.42
CA ALA A 225 -6.02 -8.50 -39.28
C ALA A 225 -6.50 -9.73 -38.48
N TYR A 226 -7.58 -9.62 -37.71
CA TYR A 226 -8.14 -10.73 -36.92
C TYR A 226 -8.52 -11.96 -37.75
N ASP A 227 -8.27 -13.14 -37.22
CA ASP A 227 -8.68 -14.42 -37.79
C ASP A 227 -10.20 -14.65 -37.67
N ALA A 228 -10.70 -15.69 -38.36
CA ALA A 228 -12.13 -16.00 -38.34
C ALA A 228 -12.64 -16.38 -36.95
N ASP A 229 -11.81 -17.04 -36.14
CA ASP A 229 -12.19 -17.55 -34.82
C ASP A 229 -12.26 -16.41 -33.80
N THR A 230 -11.27 -15.52 -33.77
CA THR A 230 -11.32 -14.30 -32.93
C THR A 230 -12.50 -13.40 -33.27
N CYS A 231 -12.82 -13.18 -34.56
CA CYS A 231 -14.02 -12.42 -34.94
C CYS A 231 -15.32 -13.10 -34.43
N LYS A 232 -15.39 -14.43 -34.44
CA LYS A 232 -16.54 -15.17 -33.93
C LYS A 232 -16.64 -15.04 -32.40
N THR A 233 -15.53 -15.12 -31.69
CA THR A 233 -15.47 -14.90 -30.23
C THR A 233 -15.88 -13.47 -29.90
N LEU A 234 -15.40 -12.47 -30.63
CA LEU A 234 -15.73 -11.06 -30.42
C LEU A 234 -17.23 -10.79 -30.58
N VAL A 235 -17.84 -11.29 -31.66
CA VAL A 235 -19.29 -11.16 -31.89
C VAL A 235 -20.10 -11.83 -30.77
N LYS A 236 -19.61 -12.97 -30.26
CA LYS A 236 -20.23 -13.69 -29.14
C LYS A 236 -20.11 -12.92 -27.81
N ASP A 237 -18.93 -12.37 -27.51
CA ASP A 237 -18.68 -11.60 -26.28
C ASP A 237 -19.58 -10.37 -26.17
N TYR A 238 -19.88 -9.75 -27.31
CA TYR A 238 -20.78 -8.60 -27.40
C TYR A 238 -22.26 -8.98 -27.58
N ASN A 239 -22.59 -10.28 -27.53
CA ASN A 239 -23.94 -10.81 -27.75
C ASN A 239 -24.60 -10.27 -29.03
N ILE A 240 -23.82 -10.10 -30.09
CA ILE A 240 -24.33 -9.67 -31.40
C ILE A 240 -24.89 -10.91 -32.09
N ASP A 241 -26.18 -10.87 -32.45
CA ASP A 241 -26.81 -11.95 -33.19
C ASP A 241 -25.99 -12.28 -34.44
N SER A 242 -25.53 -13.52 -34.59
CA SER A 242 -24.86 -14.00 -35.79
C SER A 242 -25.33 -15.42 -36.11
N PRO A 243 -25.91 -15.66 -37.30
CA PRO A 243 -26.36 -16.99 -37.68
C PRO A 243 -25.16 -17.94 -37.79
N GLU A 244 -25.37 -19.19 -37.41
CA GLU A 244 -24.36 -20.24 -37.54
C GLU A 244 -23.88 -20.34 -39.00
N GLY A 245 -22.57 -20.34 -39.21
CA GLY A 245 -21.96 -20.38 -40.55
C GLY A 245 -21.66 -19.02 -41.17
N THR A 246 -21.83 -17.90 -40.46
CA THR A 246 -21.43 -16.57 -40.95
C THR A 246 -19.91 -16.52 -41.19
N SER A 247 -19.52 -16.07 -42.40
CA SER A 247 -18.11 -15.89 -42.76
C SER A 247 -17.41 -14.84 -41.89
N LYS A 248 -16.06 -14.90 -41.77
CA LYS A 248 -15.24 -13.88 -41.08
C LYS A 248 -15.72 -12.46 -41.42
N ARG A 249 -15.90 -12.20 -42.72
CA ARG A 249 -16.32 -10.89 -43.24
C ARG A 249 -17.72 -10.48 -42.76
N GLY A 250 -18.66 -11.43 -42.70
CA GLY A 250 -20.01 -11.16 -42.17
C GLY A 250 -19.99 -10.80 -40.68
N ASN A 251 -19.23 -11.55 -39.88
CA ASN A 251 -19.03 -11.26 -38.45
C ASN A 251 -18.36 -9.89 -38.25
N LEU A 252 -17.34 -9.59 -39.04
CA LEU A 252 -16.64 -8.32 -38.99
C LEU A 252 -17.56 -7.14 -39.35
N ASN A 253 -18.36 -7.28 -40.41
CA ASN A 253 -19.29 -6.24 -40.81
C ASN A 253 -20.34 -5.96 -39.73
N ARG A 254 -20.87 -7.00 -39.08
CA ARG A 254 -21.79 -6.84 -37.95
C ARG A 254 -21.14 -6.13 -36.76
N PHE A 255 -19.91 -6.52 -36.42
CA PHE A 255 -19.16 -5.87 -35.35
C PHE A 255 -18.86 -4.40 -35.68
N MET A 256 -18.47 -4.09 -36.92
CA MET A 256 -18.23 -2.70 -37.36
C MET A 256 -19.50 -1.84 -37.24
N VAL A 257 -20.64 -2.37 -37.70
CA VAL A 257 -21.95 -1.70 -37.54
C VAL A 257 -22.30 -1.52 -36.06
N PHE A 258 -22.05 -2.53 -35.22
CA PHE A 258 -22.24 -2.42 -33.78
C PHE A 258 -21.38 -1.31 -33.16
N CYS A 259 -20.14 -1.15 -33.63
CA CYS A 259 -19.22 -0.08 -33.23
C CYS A 259 -19.58 1.31 -33.77
N GLY A 260 -20.61 1.43 -34.62
CA GLY A 260 -21.02 2.70 -35.23
C GLY A 260 -20.19 3.11 -36.45
N LEU A 261 -19.36 2.20 -36.98
CA LEU A 261 -18.55 2.47 -38.17
C LEU A 261 -19.43 2.43 -39.42
N GLN A 262 -19.31 3.45 -40.28
CA GLN A 262 -20.04 3.52 -41.56
C GLN A 262 -19.31 2.77 -42.70
N LEU A 263 -18.16 2.15 -42.43
CA LEU A 263 -17.44 1.34 -43.39
C LEU A 263 -18.21 0.03 -43.64
N SER A 264 -19.02 0.02 -44.69
CA SER A 264 -19.47 -1.24 -45.27
C SER A 264 -18.33 -1.81 -46.12
N MET A 265 -17.85 -3.01 -45.77
CA MET A 265 -16.99 -3.75 -46.70
C MET A 265 -17.87 -4.22 -47.87
N ILE A 266 -18.05 -3.38 -48.89
CA ILE A 266 -18.81 -3.67 -50.10
C ILE A 266 -18.26 -4.95 -50.73
N ALA A 267 -19.11 -5.96 -50.91
CA ALA A 267 -18.78 -7.17 -51.64
C ALA A 267 -18.38 -6.77 -53.06
N ASN A 268 -17.08 -6.82 -53.36
CA ASN A 268 -16.62 -6.91 -54.72
C ASN A 268 -16.39 -8.41 -54.96
N ILE A 269 -17.12 -8.92 -55.96
CA ILE A 269 -17.29 -10.31 -56.41
C ILE A 269 -18.53 -10.99 -55.80
#